data_AF-A0A6B3UMP0-F1
#
_entry.id   AF-A0A6B3UMP0-F1
#
_cell.length_a   1.000
_cell.length_b   1.000
_cell.length_c   1.000
_cell.angle_alpha   90.00
_cell.angle_beta   90.00
_cell.angle_gamma   90.00
#
_symmetry.space_group_name_H-M   'P 1'
#
loop_
_entity.id
_entity.type
_entity.pdbx_description
1 polymer ?
#
loop_
_entity_poly.entity_id
_entity_poly.type
_entity_poly.pdbx_seq_one_letter_code
_entity_poly.pdbx_strand_id
1 'polypeptide(L)' 'MVGLSKPLSVRLTDEDATFLAGLELDGATTASDKVRALIRLARQRAEAPAGFAAALGASHDLLGFGLG' A
#
# COMPACT_ATOMS: atom_id res chain seq x y z
N MET A 1 -11.74 -2.63 16.87
CA MET A 1 -12.93 -2.57 15.99
C MET A 1 -12.65 -3.46 14.78
N VAL A 2 -13.21 -4.67 14.72
CA VAL A 2 -13.03 -5.58 13.57
C VAL A 2 -13.81 -4.99 12.41
N GLY A 3 -13.11 -4.34 11.47
CA GLY A 3 -13.74 -3.76 10.29
C GLY A 3 -14.37 -4.86 9.45
N LEU A 4 -15.69 -4.85 9.33
CA LEU A 4 -16.41 -5.77 8.46
C LEU A 4 -15.96 -5.55 7.01
N SER A 5 -15.36 -6.60 6.42
CA SER A 5 -15.07 -6.65 4.99
C SER A 5 -16.39 -6.60 4.21
N LYS A 6 -16.70 -5.46 3.57
CA LYS A 6 -17.81 -5.38 2.62
C LYS A 6 -17.37 -5.98 1.27
N PRO A 7 -18.13 -6.92 0.67
CA PRO A 7 -17.81 -7.45 -0.65
C PRO A 7 -17.93 -6.34 -1.69
N LEU A 8 -17.01 -6.32 -2.65
CA LEU A 8 -16.97 -5.38 -3.75
C LEU A 8 -17.00 -6.16 -5.06
N SER A 9 -18.00 -5.88 -5.90
CA SER A 9 -18.10 -6.43 -7.25
C SER A 9 -17.74 -5.34 -8.26
N VAL A 10 -16.72 -5.57 -9.07
CA VAL A 10 -16.26 -4.65 -10.12
C VAL A 10 -16.06 -5.42 -11.43
N ARG A 11 -16.26 -4.74 -12.55
CA ARG A 11 -15.92 -5.26 -13.88
C ARG A 11 -14.50 -4.79 -14.22
N LEU A 12 -13.66 -5.73 -14.59
CA LEU A 12 -12.30 -5.49 -15.04
C LEU A 12 -12.22 -5.80 -16.52
N THR A 13 -11.34 -5.10 -17.22
CA THR A 13 -10.94 -5.52 -18.57
C THR A 13 -10.10 -6.80 -18.47
N ASP A 14 -9.97 -7.54 -19.57
CA ASP A 14 -9.11 -8.74 -19.61
C ASP A 14 -7.64 -8.39 -19.31
N GLU A 15 -7.19 -7.20 -19.74
CA GLU A 15 -5.86 -6.68 -19.47
C GLU A 15 -5.63 -6.46 -17.97
N ASP A 16 -6.55 -5.77 -17.29
CA ASP A 16 -6.47 -5.50 -15.85
C ASP A 16 -6.51 -6.78 -15.03
N ALA A 17 -7.36 -7.73 -15.42
CA ALA A 17 -7.47 -9.03 -14.78
C ALA A 17 -6.17 -9.84 -14.93
N THR A 18 -5.55 -9.80 -16.11
CA THR A 18 -4.26 -10.44 -16.38
C THR A 18 -3.13 -9.79 -15.58
N PHE A 19 -3.10 -8.45 -15.52
CA PHE A 19 -2.15 -7.72 -14.70
C PHE A 19 -2.26 -8.11 -13.21
N LEU A 20 -3.47 -8.14 -12.66
CA LEU A 20 -3.72 -8.57 -11.29
C LEU A 20 -3.30 -10.04 -11.07
N ALA A 21 -3.50 -10.92 -12.04
CA ALA A 21 -3.08 -12.32 -11.94
C ALA A 21 -1.55 -12.44 -11.85
N GLY A 22 -0.80 -11.65 -12.62
CA GLY A 22 0.67 -11.66 -12.61
C GLY A 22 1.33 -10.89 -11.46
N LEU A 23 0.58 -10.07 -10.72
CA LEU A 23 1.12 -9.24 -9.65
C LEU A 23 1.55 -10.08 -8.43
N GLU A 24 2.83 -10.04 -8.07
CA GLU A 24 3.34 -10.67 -6.84
C GLU A 24 3.43 -9.62 -5.73
N LEU A 25 2.64 -9.82 -4.67
CA LEU A 25 2.65 -8.98 -3.47
C LEU A 25 2.73 -9.88 -2.24
N ASP A 26 3.52 -9.46 -1.25
CA ASP A 26 3.80 -10.26 -0.08
C ASP A 26 2.53 -10.62 0.69
N GLY A 27 2.31 -11.93 0.89
CA GLY A 27 1.10 -12.48 1.51
C GLY A 27 -0.20 -12.38 0.69
N ALA A 28 -0.16 -11.98 -0.59
CA ALA A 28 -1.36 -11.86 -1.44
C ALA A 28 -1.44 -12.97 -2.49
N THR A 29 -2.32 -13.95 -2.27
CA THR A 29 -2.50 -15.09 -3.18
C THR A 29 -3.71 -14.92 -4.10
N THR A 30 -4.81 -14.40 -3.58
CA THR A 30 -6.04 -14.21 -4.36
C THR A 30 -6.09 -12.84 -5.02
N ALA A 31 -6.86 -12.69 -6.10
CA ALA A 31 -7.10 -11.39 -6.73
C ALA A 31 -7.64 -10.36 -5.72
N SER A 32 -8.53 -10.77 -4.80
CA SER A 32 -9.02 -9.90 -3.73
C SER A 32 -7.93 -9.46 -2.76
N ASP A 33 -6.99 -10.34 -2.41
CA ASP A 33 -5.86 -9.97 -1.54
C ASP A 33 -4.92 -8.98 -2.23
N LYS A 34 -4.66 -9.19 -3.51
CA LYS A 34 -3.83 -8.29 -4.31
C LYS A 34 -4.47 -6.90 -4.43
N VAL A 35 -5.77 -6.82 -4.67
CA VAL A 35 -6.52 -5.55 -4.67
C VAL A 35 -6.42 -4.86 -3.30
N ARG A 36 -6.59 -5.59 -2.19
CA ARG A 36 -6.44 -5.01 -0.84
C ARG A 36 -5.01 -4.52 -0.60
N ALA A 37 -4.00 -5.26 -1.04
CA ALA A 37 -2.61 -4.88 -0.90
C ALA A 37 -2.28 -3.62 -1.73
N LEU A 38 -2.78 -3.52 -2.97
CA LEU A 38 -2.69 -2.30 -3.78
C LEU A 38 -3.34 -1.09 -3.10
N ILE A 39 -4.52 -1.26 -2.49
CA ILE A 39 -5.19 -0.19 -1.73
C ILE A 39 -4.34 0.26 -0.54
N ARG A 40 -3.73 -0.69 0.19
CA ARG A 40 -2.82 -0.36 1.31
C ARG A 40 -1.61 0.43 0.83
N LEU A 41 -0.98 0.02 -0.27
CA LEU A 41 0.14 0.73 -0.89
C LEU A 41 -0.24 2.14 -1.33
N ALA A 42 -1.41 2.31 -1.95
CA ALA A 42 -1.91 3.62 -2.35
C ALA A 42 -2.13 4.56 -1.15
N ARG A 43 -2.68 4.04 -0.04
CA ARG A 43 -2.85 4.81 1.20
C ARG A 43 -1.52 5.20 1.81
N GLN A 44 -0.57 4.26 1.90
CA GLN A 44 0.78 4.55 2.38
C GLN A 44 1.45 5.65 1.56
N ARG A 45 1.29 5.64 0.24
CA ARG A 45 1.80 6.70 -0.63
C ARG A 45 1.12 8.05 -0.40
N ALA A 46 -0.17 8.06 -0.10
CA ALA A 46 -0.91 9.28 0.21
C ALA A 46 -0.57 9.85 1.59
N GLU A 47 -0.23 8.98 2.56
CA GLU A 47 0.18 9.36 3.91
C GLU A 47 1.68 9.65 4.03
N ALA A 48 2.50 9.21 3.06
CA ALA A 48 3.92 9.47 3.05
C ALA A 48 4.18 11.00 2.97
N PRO A 49 5.09 11.53 3.80
CA PRO A 49 5.36 12.97 3.86
C PRO A 49 5.80 13.47 2.48
N ALA A 50 5.25 14.61 2.08
CA ALA A 50 5.37 15.13 0.72
C ALA A 50 6.84 15.38 0.32
N GLY A 51 7.44 14.38 -0.32
CA GLY A 51 8.72 14.51 -1.03
C GLY A 51 9.97 14.17 -0.22
N PHE A 52 11.08 14.09 -0.96
CA PHE A 52 12.40 13.70 -0.46
C PHE A 52 12.88 14.53 0.73
N ALA A 53 12.61 15.83 0.74
CA ALA A 53 12.99 16.72 1.84
C ALA A 53 12.26 16.39 3.15
N ALA A 54 10.99 16.00 3.08
CA ALA A 54 10.21 15.64 4.25
C ALA A 54 10.57 14.24 4.78
N ALA A 55 10.90 13.30 3.87
CA ALA A 55 11.46 11.99 4.24
C ALA A 55 12.86 12.11 4.89
N LEU A 56 13.69 13.04 4.40
CA LEU A 56 15.00 13.32 4.97
C LEU A 56 14.90 13.98 6.36
N GLY A 57 13.99 14.95 6.52
CA GLY A 57 13.71 15.58 7.83
C GLY A 57 13.25 14.56 8.88
N ALA A 58 12.28 13.70 8.53
CA ALA A 58 11.81 12.64 9.42
C ALA A 58 12.93 11.65 9.81
N SER A 59 13.84 11.33 8.89
CA SER A 59 14.99 10.45 9.16
C SER A 59 16.01 11.11 10.09
N HIS A 60 16.23 12.42 9.93
CA HIS A 60 17.15 13.19 10.75
C HIS A 60 16.65 13.32 12.20
N ASP A 61 15.35 13.54 12.39
CA ASP A 61 14.74 13.55 13.73
C ASP A 61 14.86 12.18 14.41
N LEU A 62 14.64 11.09 13.67
CA LEU A 62 14.74 9.72 14.20
C LEU A 62 16.17 9.34 14.61
N LEU A 63 17.18 9.84 13.89
CA LEU A 63 18.60 9.64 14.22
C LEU A 63 19.10 10.60 15.32
N GLY A 64 18.45 11.76 15.49
CA GLY A 64 18.78 12.74 16.53
C GLY A 64 18.44 12.28 17.96
N PHE A 65 17.46 11.38 18.13
CA PHE A 65 17.09 10.82 19.44
C PHE A 65 17.98 9.64 19.91
N GLY A 66 18.97 9.22 19.10
CA GLY A 66 19.84 8.08 19.42
C GLY A 66 21.23 8.42 20.01
N LEU A 67 21.58 9.71 20.13
CA LEU A 67 22.87 10.18 20.64
C LEU A 67 22.70 11.36 21.62
N GLY A 68 21.87 11.17 22.65
CA GLY A 68 21.74 12.06 23.80
C GLY A 68 21.98 11.31 25.10
#